data_AF-R9HSR9-F1
#
_entry.id   AF-R9HSR9-F1
#
_cell.length_a   1.000
_cell.length_b   1.000
_cell.length_c   1.000
_cell.angle_alpha   90.00
_cell.angle_beta   90.00
_cell.angle_gamma   90.00
#
_symmetry.space_group_name_H-M   'P 1'
#
loop_
_entity.id
_entity.type
_entity.pdbx_description
1 polymer ?
#
loop_
_entity_poly.entity_id
_entity_poly.type
_entity_poly.pdbx_seq_one_letter_code
_entity_poly.pdbx_strand_id
1 'polypeptide(L)'
;MRNKNTIEFLGTWEILNNPDFKGVEFDTFLNQARLNRFNMTPQKWIEATNAIGIVSKAGRNGGTYAHKDIALEFCSWFNPTFKLYLLKEYQRLKEFENDPLKVEWKIKRILSKTNYHLHTDAIKSYILPQSNMLKDSQWLIYAEEADLLNAALWGCTACEWRDANPEYASKGLNIRDMASINELVVLSNLESFNSELIKLSIPKQKRFKQLQEMAQKQIQQLNTWETERKFRQIDNNTNLIE
;
A
#
# COMPACT_ATOMS: atom_id res chain seq x y z
N MET A 1 9.35 9.07 -40.18
CA MET A 1 9.10 7.91 -39.29
C MET A 1 9.14 6.63 -40.12
N ARG A 2 10.28 5.93 -40.15
CA ARG A 2 10.46 4.72 -41.00
C ARG A 2 10.70 3.44 -40.19
N ASN A 3 11.19 3.57 -38.96
CA ASN A 3 11.48 2.43 -38.10
C ASN A 3 10.16 1.83 -37.56
N LYS A 4 9.97 0.52 -37.74
CA LYS A 4 8.79 -0.19 -37.24
C LYS A 4 8.62 -0.02 -35.73
N ASN A 5 9.69 -0.17 -34.95
CA ASN A 5 9.63 -0.07 -33.49
C ASN A 5 9.16 1.32 -33.04
N THR A 6 9.54 2.38 -33.78
CA THR A 6 9.04 3.73 -33.52
C THR A 6 7.54 3.85 -33.80
N ILE A 7 7.06 3.28 -34.92
CA ILE A 7 5.61 3.29 -35.25
C ILE A 7 4.82 2.49 -34.22
N GLU A 8 5.33 1.34 -33.81
CA GLU A 8 4.73 0.44 -32.82
C GLU A 8 4.62 1.12 -31.45
N PHE A 9 5.71 1.75 -30.98
CA PHE A 9 5.70 2.48 -29.71
C PHE A 9 4.71 3.64 -29.73
N LEU A 10 4.71 4.45 -30.80
CA LEU A 10 3.79 5.58 -30.94
C LEU A 10 2.33 5.11 -30.96
N GLY A 11 1.99 4.10 -31.76
CA GLY A 11 0.64 3.56 -31.78
C GLY A 11 0.22 2.97 -30.44
N THR A 12 1.11 2.28 -29.73
CA THR A 12 0.84 1.76 -28.38
C THR A 12 0.55 2.89 -27.39
N TRP A 13 1.36 3.97 -27.43
CA TRP A 13 1.13 5.14 -26.57
C TRP A 13 -0.23 5.79 -26.87
N GLU A 14 -0.61 5.93 -28.14
CA GLU A 14 -1.90 6.48 -28.54
C GLU A 14 -3.07 5.59 -28.10
N ILE A 15 -2.99 4.26 -28.28
CA ILE A 15 -4.04 3.33 -27.83
C ILE A 15 -4.32 3.46 -26.33
N LEU A 16 -3.29 3.70 -25.52
CA LEU A 16 -3.42 3.82 -24.07
C LEU A 16 -3.92 5.20 -23.61
N ASN A 17 -3.71 6.25 -24.39
CA ASN A 17 -3.88 7.64 -23.92
C ASN A 17 -4.82 8.50 -24.80
N ASN A 18 -5.25 8.00 -25.95
CA ASN A 18 -6.06 8.73 -26.93
C ASN A 18 -7.31 7.92 -27.32
N PRO A 19 -8.47 8.21 -26.71
CA PRO A 19 -9.72 7.53 -27.02
C PRO A 19 -10.18 7.68 -28.49
N ASP A 20 -9.79 8.75 -29.16
CA ASP A 20 -10.18 9.05 -30.54
C ASP A 20 -9.14 8.55 -31.58
N PHE A 21 -8.18 7.71 -31.15
CA PHE A 21 -7.15 7.15 -32.01
C PHE A 21 -7.72 6.13 -32.99
N LYS A 22 -7.35 6.25 -34.26
CA LYS A 22 -7.83 5.36 -35.31
C LYS A 22 -6.93 4.13 -35.45
N GLY A 23 -7.24 3.09 -34.68
CA GLY A 23 -6.47 1.85 -34.60
C GLY A 23 -6.36 1.06 -35.91
N VAL A 24 -7.39 1.08 -36.76
CA VAL A 24 -7.41 0.33 -38.04
C VAL A 24 -6.40 0.90 -39.04
N GLU A 25 -6.32 2.22 -39.12
CA GLU A 25 -5.35 2.96 -39.93
C GLU A 25 -3.94 2.74 -39.39
N PHE A 26 -3.78 2.72 -38.06
CA PHE A 26 -2.52 2.36 -37.41
C PHE A 26 -2.03 0.96 -37.79
N ASP A 27 -2.88 -0.07 -37.71
CA ASP A 27 -2.50 -1.46 -38.05
C ASP A 27 -2.00 -1.56 -39.50
N THR A 28 -2.63 -0.81 -40.40
CA THR A 28 -2.21 -0.70 -41.79
C THR A 28 -0.80 -0.13 -41.89
N PHE A 29 -0.49 0.94 -41.15
CA PHE A 29 0.85 1.53 -41.12
C PHE A 29 1.90 0.65 -40.45
N LEU A 30 1.54 -0.05 -39.37
CA LEU A 30 2.44 -0.97 -38.66
C LEU A 30 2.89 -2.13 -39.57
N ASN A 31 1.96 -2.67 -40.36
CA ASN A 31 2.25 -3.71 -41.35
C ASN A 31 3.12 -3.21 -42.50
N GLN A 32 2.88 -1.97 -42.96
CA GLN A 32 3.66 -1.37 -44.03
C GLN A 32 5.05 -0.91 -43.60
N ALA A 33 5.28 -0.62 -42.32
CA ALA A 33 6.55 -0.10 -41.80
C ALA A 33 7.77 -1.03 -41.98
N ARG A 34 7.55 -2.30 -42.36
CA ARG A 34 8.62 -3.24 -42.74
C ARG A 34 9.08 -3.12 -44.19
N LEU A 35 8.34 -2.40 -45.02
CA LEU A 35 8.62 -2.27 -46.44
C LEU A 35 9.64 -1.15 -46.68
N ASN A 36 10.66 -1.40 -47.51
CA ASN A 36 11.69 -0.40 -47.85
C ASN A 36 11.11 0.89 -48.45
N ARG A 37 9.94 0.81 -49.10
CA ARG A 37 9.24 1.96 -49.69
C ARG A 37 8.40 2.76 -48.69
N PHE A 38 8.32 2.32 -47.43
CA PHE A 38 7.48 2.98 -46.44
C PHE A 38 8.03 4.36 -46.08
N ASN A 39 7.19 5.38 -46.22
CA ASN A 39 7.50 6.72 -45.81
C ASN A 39 6.31 7.34 -45.08
N MET A 40 6.49 7.62 -43.80
CA MET A 40 5.51 8.28 -42.95
C MET A 40 6.09 9.57 -42.39
N THR A 41 5.40 10.69 -42.63
CA THR A 41 5.71 11.98 -42.01
C THR A 41 4.87 12.15 -40.73
N PRO A 42 5.34 12.93 -39.74
CA PRO A 42 4.55 13.23 -38.54
C PRO A 42 3.17 13.81 -38.87
N GLN A 43 3.10 14.74 -39.84
CA GLN A 43 1.84 15.32 -40.29
C GLN A 43 0.86 14.26 -40.84
N LYS A 44 1.36 13.36 -41.71
CA LYS A 44 0.54 12.28 -42.29
C LYS A 44 0.08 11.29 -41.22
N TRP A 45 0.92 11.00 -40.22
CA TRP A 45 0.55 10.18 -39.07
C TRP A 45 -0.61 10.82 -38.30
N ILE A 46 -0.48 12.08 -37.89
CA ILE A 46 -1.50 12.83 -37.15
C ILE A 46 -2.83 12.85 -37.90
N GLU A 47 -2.83 13.22 -39.17
CA GLU A 47 -4.06 13.34 -39.98
C GLU A 47 -4.74 11.98 -40.20
N ALA A 48 -3.96 10.91 -40.41
CA ALA A 48 -4.50 9.60 -40.71
C ALA A 48 -4.97 8.83 -39.47
N THR A 49 -4.32 9.01 -38.32
CA THR A 49 -4.64 8.24 -37.09
C THR A 49 -5.29 9.07 -35.99
N ASN A 50 -5.44 10.38 -36.17
CA ASN A 50 -5.89 11.31 -35.15
C ASN A 50 -4.97 11.32 -33.91
N ALA A 51 -3.67 11.11 -34.12
CA ALA A 51 -2.68 11.06 -33.05
C ALA A 51 -2.50 12.39 -32.33
N ILE A 52 -2.38 12.35 -31.01
CA ILE A 52 -2.19 13.53 -30.14
C ILE A 52 -0.80 13.59 -29.49
N GLY A 53 -0.05 12.49 -29.53
CA GLY A 53 1.25 12.34 -28.89
C GLY A 53 2.39 13.05 -29.63
N ILE A 54 2.19 13.44 -30.89
CA ILE A 54 3.13 14.24 -31.69
C ILE A 54 2.38 15.42 -32.30
N VAL A 55 3.03 16.59 -32.30
CA VAL A 55 2.53 17.81 -32.94
C VAL A 55 3.56 18.27 -33.97
N SER A 56 3.15 18.43 -35.23
CA SER A 56 3.99 18.96 -36.29
C SER A 56 3.48 20.33 -36.72
N LYS A 57 4.34 21.36 -36.71
CA LYS A 57 4.01 22.71 -37.16
C LYS A 57 4.99 23.14 -38.24
N ALA A 58 4.47 23.70 -39.33
CA ALA A 58 5.28 24.32 -40.38
C ALA A 58 5.56 25.80 -40.07
N GLY A 59 6.61 26.37 -40.68
CA GLY A 59 6.93 27.80 -40.62
C GLY A 59 8.25 28.14 -39.89
N ARG A 60 8.52 29.44 -39.71
CA ARG A 60 9.79 29.98 -39.17
C ARG A 60 10.06 29.57 -37.71
N ASN A 61 9.00 29.29 -36.94
CA ASN A 61 9.04 28.69 -35.61
C ASN A 61 8.39 27.29 -35.61
N GLY A 62 8.43 26.62 -36.77
CA GLY A 62 7.92 25.27 -36.96
C GLY A 62 8.84 24.23 -36.32
N GLY A 63 8.32 23.02 -36.14
CA GLY A 63 9.01 21.93 -35.49
C GLY A 63 8.09 20.74 -35.29
N THR A 64 8.69 19.60 -34.97
CA THR A 64 7.96 18.42 -34.48
C THR A 64 8.20 18.31 -32.99
N TYR A 65 7.12 18.37 -32.22
CA TYR A 65 7.09 18.27 -30.77
C TYR A 65 6.42 16.95 -30.38
N ALA A 66 6.78 16.40 -29.24
CA ALA A 66 6.21 15.15 -28.76
C ALA A 66 5.79 15.27 -27.29
N HIS A 67 4.81 14.46 -26.89
CA HIS A 67 4.49 14.26 -25.49
C HIS A 67 5.72 13.80 -24.70
N LYS A 68 5.79 14.16 -23.42
CA LYS A 68 6.96 13.88 -22.57
C LYS A 68 7.36 12.40 -22.57
N ASP A 69 6.41 11.46 -22.58
CA ASP A 69 6.71 10.02 -22.58
C ASP A 69 7.36 9.56 -23.88
N ILE A 70 6.87 10.08 -25.02
CA ILE A 70 7.42 9.81 -26.35
C ILE A 70 8.81 10.44 -26.47
N ALA A 71 8.99 11.65 -25.95
CA ALA A 71 10.30 12.31 -25.89
C ALA A 71 11.28 11.54 -25.01
N LEU A 72 10.84 11.04 -23.84
CA LEU A 72 11.65 10.22 -22.95
C LEU A 72 12.07 8.91 -23.62
N GLU A 73 11.18 8.25 -24.35
CA GLU A 73 11.55 7.04 -25.10
C GLU A 73 12.57 7.35 -26.20
N PHE A 74 12.40 8.46 -26.93
CA PHE A 74 13.39 8.88 -27.92
C PHE A 74 14.77 9.14 -27.28
N CYS A 75 14.80 9.81 -26.13
CA CYS A 75 16.03 10.00 -25.35
C CYS A 75 16.62 8.68 -24.83
N SER A 76 15.77 7.74 -24.39
CA SER A 76 16.17 6.41 -23.92
C SER A 76 16.83 5.59 -25.03
N TRP A 77 16.27 5.64 -26.24
CA TRP A 77 16.82 4.96 -27.39
C TRP A 77 18.13 5.58 -27.87
N PHE A 78 18.24 6.91 -27.83
CA PHE A 78 19.41 7.64 -28.32
C PHE A 78 20.62 7.56 -27.37
N ASN A 79 20.40 7.55 -26.05
CA ASN A 79 21.47 7.61 -25.05
C ASN A 79 21.39 6.41 -24.08
N PRO A 80 22.30 5.42 -24.21
CA PRO A 80 22.34 4.26 -23.33
C PRO A 80 22.50 4.62 -21.84
N THR A 81 23.25 5.67 -21.52
CA THR A 81 23.42 6.15 -20.14
C THR A 81 22.10 6.68 -19.58
N PHE A 82 21.36 7.46 -20.37
CA PHE A 82 20.02 7.93 -19.98
C PHE A 82 19.06 6.75 -19.75
N LYS A 83 19.10 5.73 -20.62
CA LYS A 83 18.31 4.51 -20.46
C LYS A 83 18.62 3.77 -19.16
N LEU A 84 19.90 3.64 -18.80
CA LEU A 84 20.30 3.03 -17.53
C LEU A 84 19.83 3.85 -16.32
N TYR A 85 19.86 5.18 -16.40
CA TYR A 85 19.29 6.02 -15.34
C TYR A 85 17.78 5.83 -15.19
N LEU A 86 17.03 5.74 -16.30
CA LEU A 86 15.59 5.47 -16.25
C LEU A 86 15.29 4.12 -15.58
N LEU A 87 16.06 3.07 -15.92
CA LEU A 87 15.93 1.75 -15.31
C LEU A 87 16.25 1.79 -13.81
N LYS A 88 17.35 2.45 -13.42
CA LYS A 88 17.73 2.61 -12.02
C LYS A 88 16.69 3.39 -11.22
N GLU A 89 16.11 4.42 -11.82
CA GLU A 89 15.08 5.22 -11.16
C GLU A 89 13.77 4.44 -10.98
N TYR A 90 13.39 3.62 -11.97
CA TYR A 90 12.28 2.68 -11.82
C TYR A 90 12.52 1.66 -10.71
N GLN A 91 13.72 1.07 -10.64
CA GLN A 91 14.11 0.15 -9.56
C GLN A 91 14.04 0.84 -8.19
N ARG A 92 14.59 2.06 -8.07
CA ARG A 92 14.54 2.86 -6.85
C ARG A 92 13.10 3.15 -6.41
N LEU A 93 12.21 3.47 -7.35
CA LEU A 93 10.79 3.67 -7.06
C LEU A 93 10.14 2.36 -6.57
N LYS A 94 10.43 1.23 -7.20
CA LYS A 94 9.91 -0.08 -6.78
C LYS A 94 10.40 -0.49 -5.40
N GLU A 95 11.68 -0.27 -5.10
CA GLU A 95 12.24 -0.47 -3.76
C GLU A 95 11.58 0.45 -2.73
N PHE A 96 11.36 1.72 -3.09
CA PHE A 96 10.72 2.70 -2.20
C PHE A 96 9.22 2.44 -1.96
N GLU A 97 8.50 1.94 -2.97
CA GLU A 97 7.10 1.51 -2.87
C GLU A 97 6.96 0.23 -2.03
N ASN A 98 7.90 -0.71 -2.21
CA ASN A 98 7.95 -1.96 -1.47
C ASN A 98 8.66 -1.84 -0.11
N ASP A 99 8.94 -0.62 0.35
CA ASP A 99 9.56 -0.36 1.65
C ASP A 99 8.71 -1.01 2.77
N PRO A 100 9.22 -2.09 3.40
CA PRO A 100 8.46 -2.85 4.39
C PRO A 100 7.95 -1.98 5.54
N LEU A 101 8.70 -0.93 5.90
CA LEU A 101 8.36 -0.02 7.00
C LEU A 101 7.11 0.81 6.70
N LYS A 102 6.90 1.22 5.44
CA LYS A 102 5.69 1.99 5.05
C LYS A 102 4.46 1.10 4.96
N VAL A 103 4.63 -0.11 4.44
CA VAL A 103 3.55 -1.11 4.39
C VAL A 103 3.14 -1.48 5.81
N GLU A 104 4.11 -1.75 6.69
CA GLU A 104 3.92 -1.95 8.13
C GLU A 104 3.15 -0.78 8.75
N TRP A 105 3.61 0.46 8.55
CA TRP A 105 2.98 1.63 9.16
C TRP A 105 1.54 1.84 8.68
N LYS A 106 1.27 1.58 7.40
CA LYS A 106 -0.09 1.63 6.83
C LYS A 106 -0.98 0.52 7.40
N ILE A 107 -0.46 -0.70 7.56
CA ILE A 107 -1.16 -1.82 8.17
C ILE A 107 -1.50 -1.51 9.63
N LYS A 108 -0.52 -1.03 10.42
CA LYS A 108 -0.74 -0.58 11.81
C LYS A 108 -1.88 0.43 11.90
N ARG A 109 -1.92 1.41 10.99
CA ARG A 109 -2.97 2.45 10.99
C ARG A 109 -4.36 1.94 10.62
N ILE A 110 -4.46 0.97 9.71
CA ILE A 110 -5.75 0.39 9.29
C ILE A 110 -6.30 -0.54 10.38
N LEU A 111 -5.46 -1.40 10.94
CA LEU A 111 -5.83 -2.33 12.02
C LEU A 111 -6.27 -1.58 13.28
N SER A 112 -5.53 -0.56 13.69
CA SER A 112 -5.87 0.23 14.89
C SER A 112 -7.15 1.06 14.73
N LYS A 113 -7.50 1.50 13.52
CA LYS A 113 -8.71 2.33 13.33
C LYS A 113 -9.98 1.51 13.21
N THR A 114 -9.95 0.44 12.44
CA THR A 114 -11.19 -0.30 12.10
C THR A 114 -11.76 -1.04 13.31
N ASN A 115 -10.88 -1.65 14.11
CA ASN A 115 -11.32 -2.53 15.20
C ASN A 115 -11.57 -1.78 16.51
N TYR A 116 -10.91 -0.63 16.71
CA TYR A 116 -11.25 0.28 17.80
C TYR A 116 -12.70 0.78 17.70
N HIS A 117 -13.21 1.07 16.50
CA HIS A 117 -14.61 1.47 16.32
C HIS A 117 -15.58 0.34 16.67
N LEU A 118 -15.33 -0.90 16.21
CA LEU A 118 -16.18 -2.06 16.53
C LEU A 118 -16.23 -2.36 18.03
N HIS A 119 -15.11 -2.21 18.72
CA HIS A 119 -15.03 -2.45 20.17
C HIS A 119 -15.72 -1.33 20.95
N THR A 120 -15.42 -0.07 20.64
CA THR A 120 -16.04 1.09 21.30
C THR A 120 -17.55 1.17 21.06
N ASP A 121 -18.04 0.81 19.87
CA ASP A 121 -19.47 0.75 19.57
C ASP A 121 -20.19 -0.33 20.38
N ALA A 122 -19.55 -1.48 20.63
CA ALA A 122 -20.11 -2.52 21.48
C ALA A 122 -20.16 -2.09 22.96
N ILE A 123 -19.11 -1.43 23.46
CA ILE A 123 -19.13 -0.85 24.82
C ILE A 123 -20.30 0.15 24.92
N LYS A 124 -20.40 1.05 23.95
CA LYS A 124 -21.44 2.08 23.92
C LYS A 124 -22.85 1.50 23.87
N SER A 125 -23.06 0.43 23.11
CA SER A 125 -24.38 -0.12 22.83
C SER A 125 -24.85 -1.12 23.89
N TYR A 126 -23.94 -1.82 24.57
CA TYR A 126 -24.29 -2.93 25.45
C TYR A 126 -23.81 -2.75 26.91
N ILE A 127 -22.67 -2.09 27.15
CA ILE A 127 -22.13 -1.90 28.51
C ILE A 127 -22.64 -0.59 29.11
N LEU A 128 -22.52 0.53 28.39
CA LEU A 128 -22.93 1.84 28.93
C LEU A 128 -24.39 1.90 29.37
N PRO A 129 -25.39 1.35 28.65
CA PRO A 129 -26.79 1.41 29.07
C PRO A 129 -27.08 0.67 30.38
N GLN A 130 -26.24 -0.30 30.74
CA GLN A 130 -26.34 -1.08 31.98
C GLN A 130 -25.54 -0.44 33.13
N SER A 131 -24.74 0.59 32.84
CA SER A 131 -23.91 1.26 33.82
C SER A 131 -24.71 2.32 34.58
N ASN A 132 -24.56 2.35 35.91
CA ASN A 132 -25.12 3.41 36.76
C ASN A 132 -24.21 4.66 36.80
N MET A 133 -23.30 4.81 35.85
CA MET A 133 -22.30 5.89 35.86
C MET A 133 -22.84 7.18 35.24
N LEU A 134 -22.45 8.31 35.82
CA LEU A 134 -22.66 9.64 35.25
C LEU A 134 -22.01 9.72 33.86
N LYS A 135 -22.62 10.47 32.93
CA LYS A 135 -22.11 10.64 31.55
C LYS A 135 -20.65 11.07 31.52
N ASP A 136 -20.26 11.99 32.40
CA ASP A 136 -18.89 12.53 32.48
C ASP A 136 -17.87 11.52 33.01
N SER A 137 -18.31 10.40 33.58
CA SER A 137 -17.45 9.33 34.10
C SER A 137 -17.41 8.09 33.19
N GLN A 138 -18.18 8.07 32.10
CA GLN A 138 -18.26 6.90 31.21
C GLN A 138 -16.93 6.57 30.50
N TRP A 139 -16.02 7.55 30.38
CA TRP A 139 -14.67 7.33 29.85
C TRP A 139 -13.88 6.28 30.65
N LEU A 140 -14.17 6.11 31.95
CA LEU A 140 -13.55 5.09 32.80
C LEU A 140 -13.85 3.68 32.29
N ILE A 141 -15.07 3.42 31.79
CA ILE A 141 -15.46 2.10 31.27
C ILE A 141 -14.68 1.78 30.00
N TYR A 142 -14.48 2.78 29.12
CA TYR A 142 -13.66 2.60 27.93
C TYR A 142 -12.19 2.34 28.28
N ALA A 143 -11.64 3.07 29.26
CA ALA A 143 -10.28 2.84 29.74
C ALA A 143 -10.12 1.44 30.34
N GLU A 144 -11.08 1.01 31.15
CA GLU A 144 -11.07 -0.30 31.82
C GLU A 144 -11.19 -1.48 30.84
N GLU A 145 -11.99 -1.33 29.78
CA GLU A 145 -12.09 -2.33 28.71
C GLU A 145 -10.85 -2.35 27.80
N ALA A 146 -10.22 -1.19 27.56
CA ALA A 146 -8.94 -1.13 26.86
C ALA A 146 -7.82 -1.79 27.69
N ASP A 147 -7.78 -1.54 29.00
CA ASP A 147 -6.80 -2.17 29.90
C ASP A 147 -7.02 -3.67 30.06
N LEU A 148 -8.27 -4.16 29.94
CA LEU A 148 -8.54 -5.59 29.88
C LEU A 148 -7.83 -6.24 28.68
N LEU A 149 -7.85 -5.59 27.51
CA LEU A 149 -7.16 -6.07 26.31
C LEU A 149 -5.64 -5.97 26.45
N ASN A 150 -5.14 -4.85 27.01
CA ASN A 150 -3.72 -4.67 27.28
C ASN A 150 -3.20 -5.76 28.22
N ALA A 151 -3.91 -6.03 29.32
CA ALA A 151 -3.56 -7.07 30.27
C ALA A 151 -3.64 -8.48 29.67
N ALA A 152 -4.60 -8.74 28.77
CA ALA A 152 -4.71 -10.03 28.10
C ALA A 152 -3.54 -10.31 27.13
N LEU A 153 -3.04 -9.27 26.47
CA LEU A 153 -1.97 -9.38 25.47
C LEU A 153 -0.57 -9.22 26.08
N TRP A 154 -0.34 -8.14 26.82
CA TRP A 154 0.98 -7.74 27.34
C TRP A 154 1.17 -8.03 28.83
N GLY A 155 0.11 -8.43 29.54
CA GLY A 155 0.20 -8.73 30.97
C GLY A 155 0.26 -7.49 31.87
N CYS A 156 0.03 -6.30 31.33
CA CYS A 156 0.01 -5.05 32.11
C CYS A 156 -1.04 -4.06 31.59
N THR A 157 -1.43 -3.13 32.45
CA THR A 157 -2.28 -1.98 32.12
C THR A 157 -1.46 -0.85 31.49
N ALA A 158 -2.15 0.12 30.88
CA ALA A 158 -1.50 1.30 30.32
C ALA A 158 -0.77 2.14 31.39
N CYS A 159 -1.26 2.13 32.64
CA CYS A 159 -0.59 2.81 33.75
C CYS A 159 0.69 2.08 34.16
N GLU A 160 0.61 0.77 34.42
CA GLU A 160 1.76 -0.05 34.80
C GLU A 160 2.87 0.01 33.73
N TRP A 161 2.49 0.00 32.45
CA TRP A 161 3.47 0.16 31.37
C TRP A 161 4.14 1.53 31.40
N ARG A 162 3.38 2.60 31.64
CA ARG A 162 3.92 3.97 31.71
C ARG A 162 4.91 4.12 32.86
N ASP A 163 4.57 3.56 34.01
CA ASP A 163 5.39 3.61 35.22
C ASP A 163 6.69 2.81 35.04
N ALA A 164 6.64 1.68 34.32
CA ALA A 164 7.80 0.89 33.96
C ALA A 164 8.66 1.51 32.83
N ASN A 165 8.11 2.44 32.04
CA ASN A 165 8.74 3.01 30.84
C ASN A 165 8.74 4.56 30.83
N PRO A 166 9.30 5.22 31.87
CA PRO A 166 9.21 6.67 32.03
C PRO A 166 9.88 7.45 30.90
N GLU A 167 10.97 6.92 30.33
CA GLU A 167 11.69 7.56 29.22
C GLU A 167 10.84 7.65 27.94
N TYR A 168 10.06 6.61 27.64
CA TYR A 168 9.19 6.57 26.48
C TYR A 168 7.91 7.38 26.73
N ALA A 169 7.36 7.29 27.95
CA ALA A 169 6.21 8.07 28.37
C ALA A 169 6.46 9.59 28.29
N SER A 170 7.67 10.05 28.68
CA SER A 170 8.04 11.46 28.58
C SER A 170 8.07 12.00 27.14
N LYS A 171 8.22 11.10 26.15
CA LYS A 171 8.16 11.41 24.70
C LYS A 171 6.74 11.31 24.14
N GLY A 172 5.73 11.04 24.97
CA GLY A 172 4.35 10.87 24.54
C GLY A 172 4.04 9.51 23.89
N LEU A 173 4.96 8.54 23.95
CA LEU A 173 4.76 7.20 23.41
C LEU A 173 3.98 6.33 24.40
N ASN A 174 3.14 5.45 23.89
CA ASN A 174 2.38 4.48 24.67
C ASN A 174 2.73 3.02 24.30
N ILE A 175 2.19 2.06 25.06
CA ILE A 175 2.42 0.63 24.86
C ILE A 175 2.13 0.15 23.43
N ARG A 176 1.10 0.71 22.77
CA ARG A 176 0.71 0.35 21.39
C ARG A 176 1.69 0.93 20.37
N ASP A 177 2.32 2.08 20.65
CA ASP A 177 3.34 2.67 19.77
C ASP A 177 4.63 1.85 19.78
N MET A 178 4.90 1.18 20.91
CA MET A 178 6.09 0.34 21.11
C MET A 178 5.86 -1.13 20.72
N ALA A 179 4.64 -1.50 20.31
CA ALA A 179 4.28 -2.86 19.97
C ALA A 179 4.77 -3.28 18.56
N SER A 180 5.11 -4.55 18.44
CA SER A 180 5.40 -5.20 17.15
C SER A 180 4.15 -5.31 16.27
N ILE A 181 4.34 -5.59 14.98
CA ILE A 181 3.22 -5.83 14.05
C ILE A 181 2.35 -6.97 14.55
N ASN A 182 2.97 -8.09 14.94
CA ASN A 182 2.23 -9.29 15.34
C ASN A 182 1.38 -8.99 16.58
N GLU A 183 1.91 -8.26 17.57
CA GLU A 183 1.14 -7.83 18.73
C GLU A 183 -0.04 -6.92 18.35
N LEU A 184 0.16 -5.97 17.42
CA LEU A 184 -0.93 -5.11 16.96
C LEU A 184 -2.01 -5.88 16.17
N VAL A 185 -1.62 -6.88 15.38
CA VAL A 185 -2.57 -7.78 14.70
C VAL A 185 -3.38 -8.55 15.74
N VAL A 186 -2.72 -9.13 16.74
CA VAL A 186 -3.40 -9.87 17.81
C VAL A 186 -4.34 -8.94 18.58
N LEU A 187 -3.88 -7.75 18.98
CA LEU A 187 -4.71 -6.75 19.66
C LEU A 187 -5.97 -6.42 18.85
N SER A 188 -5.82 -6.20 17.55
CA SER A 188 -6.92 -5.91 16.63
C SER A 188 -7.94 -7.06 16.59
N ASN A 189 -7.47 -8.31 16.62
CA ASN A 189 -8.34 -9.48 16.73
C ASN A 189 -9.02 -9.56 18.10
N LEU A 190 -8.30 -9.25 19.19
CA LEU A 190 -8.87 -9.21 20.54
C LEU A 190 -10.00 -8.17 20.64
N GLU A 191 -9.81 -6.97 20.07
CA GLU A 191 -10.83 -5.90 20.03
C GLU A 191 -12.12 -6.39 19.35
N SER A 192 -11.98 -7.04 18.19
CA SER A 192 -13.11 -7.60 17.43
C SER A 192 -13.83 -8.71 18.18
N PHE A 193 -13.08 -9.66 18.74
CA PHE A 193 -13.68 -10.78 19.48
C PHE A 193 -14.34 -10.31 20.78
N ASN A 194 -13.70 -9.38 21.50
CA ASN A 194 -14.27 -8.82 22.70
C ASN A 194 -15.59 -8.08 22.41
N SER A 195 -15.70 -7.39 21.27
CA SER A 195 -16.96 -6.79 20.79
C SER A 195 -18.08 -7.84 20.71
N GLU A 196 -17.82 -9.00 20.11
CA GLU A 196 -18.80 -10.09 20.03
C GLU A 196 -19.14 -10.69 21.40
N LEU A 197 -18.13 -10.89 22.27
CA LEU A 197 -18.38 -11.39 23.62
C LEU A 197 -19.22 -10.43 24.47
N ILE A 198 -19.05 -9.12 24.25
CA ILE A 198 -19.86 -8.07 24.89
C ILE A 198 -21.31 -8.17 24.41
N LYS A 199 -21.55 -8.32 23.09
CA LYS A 199 -22.90 -8.51 22.53
C LYS A 199 -23.60 -9.74 23.11
N LEU A 200 -22.85 -10.83 23.29
CA LEU A 200 -23.32 -12.06 23.90
C LEU A 200 -23.47 -11.97 25.44
N SER A 201 -23.25 -10.80 26.04
CA SER A 201 -23.36 -10.57 27.48
C SER A 201 -22.49 -11.51 28.32
N ILE A 202 -21.33 -11.92 27.79
CA ILE A 202 -20.39 -12.79 28.51
C ILE A 202 -19.74 -12.00 29.67
N PRO A 203 -19.70 -12.56 30.90
CA PRO A 203 -19.09 -11.89 32.04
C PRO A 203 -17.62 -11.55 31.81
N LYS A 204 -17.19 -10.38 32.30
CA LYS A 204 -15.85 -9.80 32.09
C LYS A 204 -14.70 -10.77 32.43
N GLN A 205 -14.81 -11.50 33.53
CA GLN A 205 -13.79 -12.47 33.97
C GLN A 205 -13.68 -13.66 32.99
N LYS A 206 -14.80 -14.11 32.41
CA LYS A 206 -14.79 -15.16 31.37
C LYS A 206 -14.22 -14.63 30.07
N ARG A 207 -14.58 -13.40 29.67
CA ARG A 207 -14.01 -12.73 28.49
C ARG A 207 -12.49 -12.63 28.59
N PHE A 208 -11.98 -12.16 29.73
CA PHE A 208 -10.54 -12.02 29.96
C PHE A 208 -9.78 -13.33 29.73
N LYS A 209 -10.24 -14.45 30.32
CA LYS A 209 -9.58 -15.76 30.12
C LYS A 209 -9.56 -16.18 28.65
N GLN A 210 -10.68 -16.05 27.95
CA GLN A 210 -10.76 -16.39 26.53
C GLN A 210 -9.85 -15.52 25.67
N LEU A 211 -9.81 -14.21 25.95
CA LEU A 211 -8.95 -13.27 25.24
C LEU A 211 -7.47 -13.54 25.51
N GLN A 212 -7.10 -13.87 26.75
CA GLN A 212 -5.73 -14.22 27.12
C GLN A 212 -5.26 -15.50 26.41
N GLU A 213 -6.06 -16.57 26.43
CA GLU A 213 -5.75 -17.81 25.71
C GLU A 213 -5.63 -17.58 24.20
N MET A 214 -6.50 -16.75 23.64
CA MET A 214 -6.46 -16.40 22.22
C MET A 214 -5.21 -15.58 21.88
N ALA A 215 -4.85 -14.61 22.72
CA ALA A 215 -3.66 -13.78 22.53
C ALA A 215 -2.39 -14.64 22.48
N GLN A 216 -2.22 -15.53 23.46
CA GLN A 216 -1.06 -16.43 23.55
C GLN A 216 -0.93 -17.34 22.33
N LYS A 217 -2.04 -17.93 21.87
CA LYS A 217 -2.03 -18.81 20.69
C LYS A 217 -1.68 -18.05 19.41
N GLN A 218 -2.32 -16.90 19.19
CA GLN A 218 -2.10 -16.13 17.96
C GLN A 218 -0.69 -15.54 17.90
N ILE A 219 -0.17 -15.00 19.01
CA ILE A 219 1.18 -14.40 19.02
C ILE A 219 2.25 -15.46 18.77
N GLN A 220 2.09 -16.64 19.36
CA GLN A 220 3.02 -17.76 19.14
C GLN A 220 3.05 -18.16 17.66
N GLN A 221 1.87 -18.34 17.05
CA GLN A 221 1.77 -18.74 15.64
C GLN A 221 2.38 -17.69 14.69
N LEU A 222 2.06 -16.40 14.90
CA LEU A 222 2.57 -15.33 14.05
C LEU A 222 4.09 -15.19 14.15
N ASN A 223 4.64 -15.30 15.37
CA ASN A 223 6.09 -15.25 15.56
C ASN A 223 6.79 -16.45 14.89
N THR A 224 6.22 -17.65 14.97
CA THR A 224 6.77 -18.83 14.27
C THR A 224 6.79 -18.62 12.75
N TRP A 225 5.70 -18.11 12.17
CA TRP A 225 5.63 -17.83 10.73
C TRP A 225 6.63 -16.76 10.29
N GLU A 226 6.82 -15.72 11.09
CA GLU A 226 7.81 -14.68 10.80
C GLU A 226 9.23 -15.25 10.78
N THR A 227 9.56 -16.11 11.75
CA THR A 227 10.84 -16.81 11.83
C THR A 227 11.07 -17.68 10.60
N GLU A 228 10.10 -18.52 10.22
CA GLU A 228 10.20 -19.38 9.02
C GLU A 228 10.38 -18.59 7.72
N ARG A 229 9.70 -17.45 7.59
CA ARG A 229 9.79 -16.60 6.40
C ARG A 229 11.19 -15.96 6.28
N LYS A 230 11.78 -15.51 7.39
CA LYS A 230 13.15 -14.98 7.40
C LYS A 230 14.16 -16.02 6.93
N PHE A 231 14.00 -17.28 7.34
CA PHE A 231 14.85 -18.38 6.85
C PHE A 231 14.74 -18.57 5.33
N ARG A 232 13.53 -18.63 4.76
CA ARG A 232 13.34 -18.81 3.31
C ARG A 232 13.87 -17.63 2.46
N GLN A 233 13.87 -16.41 3.00
CA GLN A 233 14.42 -15.25 2.28
C GLN A 233 15.94 -15.26 2.19
N ILE A 234 16.63 -15.83 3.18
CA ILE A 234 18.09 -15.98 3.16
C ILE A 234 18.50 -16.94 2.04
N ASP A 235 17.75 -18.03 1.83
CA ASP A 235 18.03 -19.02 0.79
C ASP A 235 17.86 -18.46 -0.64
N ASN A 236 16.89 -17.56 -0.84
CA ASN A 236 16.58 -16.98 -2.15
C ASN A 236 17.48 -15.81 -2.57
N ASN A 237 18.37 -15.33 -1.70
CA ASN A 237 19.28 -14.20 -1.98
C ASN A 237 20.58 -14.60 -2.70
N THR A 238 20.59 -15.73 -3.40
CA THR A 238 21.60 -16.03 -4.41
C THR A 238 21.29 -15.21 -5.67
N ASN A 239 21.85 -14.00 -5.72
CA ASN A 239 21.67 -13.00 -6.79
C ASN A 239 22.27 -13.43 -8.15
N LEU A 240 21.73 -14.49 -8.75
CA LEU A 240 21.86 -14.80 -10.17
C LEU A 240 20.51 -15.31 -10.66
N ILE A 241 19.95 -14.63 -11.66
CA ILE A 241 18.80 -15.10 -12.41
C ILE A 241 19.37 -15.83 -13.63
N GLU A 242 19.03 -17.11 -13.82
CA GLU A 242 19.25 -17.85 -15.09
C GLU A 242 18.38 -17.31 -16.22
#